data_AF-A0A965VNG4-F1
#
_entry.id   AF-A0A965VNG4-F1
#
_cell.length_a   1.000
_cell.length_b   1.000
_cell.length_c   1.000
_cell.angle_alpha   90.00
_cell.angle_beta   90.00
_cell.angle_gamma   90.00
#
_symmetry.space_group_name_H-M   'P 1'
#
loop_
_entity.id
_entity.type
_entity.pdbx_description
1 polymer ?
#
loop_
_entity_poly.entity_id
_entity_poly.type
_entity_poly.pdbx_seq_one_letter_code
_entity_poly.pdbx_strand_id
1 'polypeptide(L)'
;MSDMHLRLSDAAKWVEGARIHGDASVFIERVHTDSRTVQVGDLFIALQGERFDAHQFLQQVSHSGVSAAMVASEKADPYLPCLEVPDTRVGLGQLAKGWRSQMHLPVIAVTGSNGKTTVTQMLASILRCAFGDGALSTQGNLNNEIGVPQTVLRLRKFHRAAVIELGMNHPGEIAGLAAIAQPTVAVVNNAQREHQEFMASVDAVAQENGAVISALPLDGVAVFPADDDYTTLWKKLAGGRACMTFAMHTSQEHTTQADVALTHANWLGDHWSLDVKTPQGNFNT
;
A
#
# COMPACT_ATOMS: atom_id res chain seq x y z
N MET A 1 13.92 -13.60 -14.08
CA MET A 1 13.58 -14.67 -13.11
C MET A 1 12.92 -14.00 -11.93
N SER A 2 11.87 -14.58 -11.35
CA SER A 2 11.27 -13.96 -10.17
C SER A 2 12.16 -14.22 -8.96
N ASP A 3 12.39 -13.20 -8.13
CA ASP A 3 13.22 -13.33 -6.91
C ASP A 3 12.39 -13.61 -5.65
N MET A 4 11.12 -14.04 -5.79
CA MET A 4 10.29 -14.40 -4.63
C MET A 4 10.73 -15.74 -4.06
N HIS A 5 10.77 -16.78 -4.90
CA HIS A 5 11.19 -18.14 -4.55
C HIS A 5 10.70 -18.61 -3.17
N LEU A 6 9.40 -18.42 -2.91
CA LEU A 6 8.77 -18.68 -1.61
C LEU A 6 8.19 -20.09 -1.58
N ARG A 7 8.57 -20.94 -0.62
CA ARG A 7 7.95 -22.27 -0.49
C ARG A 7 6.51 -22.13 0.01
N LEU A 8 5.61 -22.95 -0.52
CA LEU A 8 4.19 -22.99 -0.07
C LEU A 8 4.07 -23.24 1.44
N SER A 9 4.92 -24.12 1.98
CA SER A 9 5.01 -24.39 3.43
C SER A 9 5.45 -23.20 4.28
N ASP A 10 6.24 -22.27 3.73
CA ASP A 10 6.60 -21.04 4.45
C ASP A 10 5.48 -19.99 4.34
N ALA A 11 4.85 -19.88 3.18
CA ALA A 11 3.67 -19.04 2.99
C ALA A 11 2.54 -19.40 3.98
N ALA A 12 2.29 -20.70 4.19
CA ALA A 12 1.28 -21.19 5.11
C ALA A 12 1.48 -20.75 6.56
N LYS A 13 2.73 -20.52 7.01
CA LYS A 13 3.03 -20.07 8.38
C LYS A 13 2.55 -18.64 8.65
N TRP A 14 2.35 -17.84 7.60
CA TRP A 14 1.89 -16.46 7.72
C TRP A 14 0.36 -16.34 7.70
N VAL A 15 -0.34 -17.38 7.27
CA VAL A 15 -1.78 -17.35 7.05
C VAL A 15 -2.48 -18.17 8.13
N GLU A 16 -3.30 -17.50 8.92
CA GLU A 16 -4.00 -18.10 10.05
C GLU A 16 -5.07 -19.09 9.57
N GLY A 17 -5.10 -20.28 10.20
CA GLY A 17 -6.02 -21.35 9.83
C GLY A 17 -5.69 -22.02 8.50
N ALA A 18 -4.52 -21.76 7.91
CA ALA A 18 -4.16 -22.34 6.62
C ALA A 18 -3.87 -23.85 6.71
N ARG A 19 -4.35 -24.61 5.74
CA ARG A 19 -4.08 -26.04 5.55
C ARG A 19 -3.51 -26.29 4.16
N ILE A 20 -2.47 -27.10 4.07
CA ILE A 20 -1.86 -27.45 2.79
C ILE A 20 -2.43 -28.78 2.30
N HIS A 21 -2.84 -28.80 1.04
CA HIS A 21 -3.21 -30.01 0.30
C HIS A 21 -2.22 -30.20 -0.86
N GLY A 22 -1.78 -31.43 -1.12
CA GLY A 22 -0.78 -31.72 -2.14
C GLY A 22 0.67 -31.43 -1.69
N ASP A 23 1.54 -31.10 -2.64
CA ASP A 23 2.97 -30.91 -2.39
C ASP A 23 3.27 -29.54 -1.76
N ALA A 24 3.66 -29.55 -0.48
CA ALA A 24 4.02 -28.36 0.29
C ALA A 24 5.40 -27.77 -0.06
N SER A 25 6.19 -28.47 -0.88
CA SER A 25 7.56 -28.09 -1.23
C SER A 25 7.68 -27.22 -2.47
N VAL A 26 6.57 -27.03 -3.21
CA VAL A 26 6.53 -26.19 -4.41
C VAL A 26 6.91 -24.74 -4.12
N PHE A 27 7.54 -24.11 -5.10
CA PHE A 27 7.97 -22.72 -5.02
C PHE A 27 7.00 -21.79 -5.74
N ILE A 28 6.72 -20.66 -5.09
CA ILE A 28 5.89 -19.57 -5.55
C ILE A 28 6.82 -18.47 -6.04
N GLU A 29 6.62 -18.09 -7.30
CA GLU A 29 7.40 -17.04 -7.94
C GLU A 29 6.63 -15.71 -7.98
N ARG A 30 5.31 -15.74 -8.13
CA ARG A 30 4.45 -14.56 -8.01
C ARG A 30 3.09 -14.94 -7.45
N VAL A 31 2.31 -13.93 -7.07
CA VAL A 31 0.95 -14.11 -6.59
C VAL A 31 0.02 -13.35 -7.52
N HIS A 32 -1.03 -14.02 -8.00
CA HIS A 32 -1.99 -13.48 -8.96
C HIS A 32 -3.41 -13.81 -8.54
N THR A 33 -4.35 -12.89 -8.76
CA THR A 33 -5.78 -13.10 -8.49
C THR A 33 -6.62 -13.21 -9.76
N ASP A 34 -6.04 -12.94 -10.94
CA ASP A 34 -6.73 -12.98 -12.23
C ASP A 34 -6.27 -14.20 -13.04
N SER A 35 -7.18 -15.17 -13.21
CA SER A 35 -6.95 -16.45 -13.89
C SER A 35 -6.50 -16.30 -15.34
N ARG A 36 -6.74 -15.14 -15.97
CA ARG A 36 -6.36 -14.86 -17.36
C ARG A 36 -4.88 -14.48 -17.50
N THR A 37 -4.23 -14.10 -16.39
CA THR A 37 -2.87 -13.55 -16.39
C THR A 37 -1.85 -14.45 -15.68
N VAL A 38 -2.31 -15.55 -15.08
CA VAL A 38 -1.44 -16.51 -14.41
C VAL A 38 -0.46 -17.15 -15.39
N GLN A 39 0.71 -17.48 -14.89
CA GLN A 39 1.74 -18.20 -15.64
C GLN A 39 2.39 -19.25 -14.74
N VAL A 40 3.30 -20.02 -15.33
CA VAL A 40 4.08 -21.04 -14.62
C VAL A 40 4.80 -20.44 -13.43
N GLY A 41 4.69 -21.09 -12.27
CA GLY A 41 5.32 -20.64 -11.03
C GLY A 41 4.43 -19.80 -10.11
N ASP A 42 3.26 -19.37 -10.56
CA ASP A 42 2.39 -18.49 -9.77
C ASP A 42 1.64 -19.23 -8.67
N LEU A 43 1.34 -18.52 -7.59
CA LEU A 43 0.25 -18.83 -6.67
C LEU A 43 -1.00 -18.10 -7.14
N PHE A 44 -2.04 -18.83 -7.51
CA PHE A 44 -3.33 -18.25 -7.84
C PHE A 44 -4.18 -18.06 -6.58
N ILE A 45 -4.75 -16.88 -6.36
CA ILE A 45 -5.64 -16.61 -5.23
C ILE A 45 -7.08 -16.61 -5.72
N ALA A 46 -7.85 -17.64 -5.34
CA ALA A 46 -9.24 -17.76 -5.71
C ALA A 46 -10.13 -16.85 -4.83
N LEU A 47 -10.24 -15.57 -5.23
CA LEU A 47 -11.12 -14.61 -4.55
C LEU A 47 -12.61 -14.86 -4.88
N GLN A 48 -13.46 -14.67 -3.87
CA GLN A 48 -14.91 -14.67 -4.02
C GLN A 48 -15.46 -13.26 -3.75
N GLY A 49 -16.34 -12.80 -4.62
CA GLY A 49 -17.14 -11.59 -4.47
C GLY A 49 -18.63 -11.91 -4.65
N GLU A 50 -19.49 -10.90 -4.58
CA GLU A 50 -20.95 -11.09 -4.61
C GLU A 50 -21.46 -11.78 -5.89
N ARG A 51 -20.82 -11.48 -7.04
CA ARG A 51 -21.23 -11.96 -8.36
C ARG A 51 -20.19 -12.83 -9.05
N PHE A 52 -19.10 -13.15 -8.36
CA PHE A 52 -17.93 -13.77 -8.96
C PHE A 52 -17.27 -14.73 -7.98
N ASP A 53 -16.95 -15.94 -8.43
CA ASP A 53 -16.23 -16.93 -7.64
C ASP A 53 -15.05 -17.48 -8.47
N ALA A 54 -13.83 -17.04 -8.14
CA ALA A 54 -12.63 -17.46 -8.86
C ALA A 54 -12.31 -18.95 -8.70
N HIS A 55 -12.91 -19.65 -7.73
CA HIS A 55 -12.71 -21.09 -7.55
C HIS A 55 -13.19 -21.89 -8.78
N GLN A 56 -14.12 -21.33 -9.56
CA GLN A 56 -14.60 -21.94 -10.80
C GLN A 56 -13.50 -22.07 -11.87
N PHE A 57 -12.40 -21.33 -11.74
CA PHE A 57 -11.28 -21.37 -12.68
C PHE A 57 -10.11 -22.23 -12.21
N LEU A 58 -10.23 -22.97 -11.10
CA LEU A 58 -9.13 -23.80 -10.57
C LEU A 58 -8.60 -24.80 -11.59
N GLN A 59 -9.50 -25.48 -12.30
CA GLN A 59 -9.11 -26.40 -13.37
C GLN A 59 -8.37 -25.65 -14.49
N GLN A 60 -8.86 -24.49 -14.91
CA GLN A 60 -8.23 -23.69 -15.96
C GLN A 60 -6.81 -23.25 -15.56
N VAL A 61 -6.63 -22.72 -14.34
CA VAL A 61 -5.31 -22.24 -13.89
C VAL A 61 -4.32 -23.39 -13.67
N SER A 62 -4.80 -24.56 -13.27
CA SER A 62 -3.97 -25.77 -13.17
C SER A 62 -3.34 -26.12 -14.53
N HIS A 63 -4.10 -26.03 -15.62
CA HIS A 63 -3.57 -26.24 -16.98
C HIS A 63 -2.56 -25.17 -17.43
N SER A 64 -2.60 -23.98 -16.83
CA SER A 64 -1.62 -22.91 -17.08
C SER A 64 -0.28 -23.11 -16.33
N GLY A 65 -0.16 -24.16 -15.51
CA GLY A 65 1.08 -24.54 -14.82
C GLY A 65 1.38 -23.72 -13.56
N VAL A 66 0.37 -23.13 -12.91
CA VAL A 66 0.54 -22.49 -11.60
C VAL A 66 1.13 -23.46 -10.58
N SER A 67 1.98 -22.98 -9.69
CA SER A 67 2.60 -23.83 -8.65
C SER A 67 1.61 -24.30 -7.61
N ALA A 68 0.65 -23.42 -7.27
CA ALA A 68 -0.36 -23.69 -6.26
C ALA A 68 -1.57 -22.74 -6.40
N ALA A 69 -2.64 -23.01 -5.66
CA ALA A 69 -3.75 -22.08 -5.46
C ALA A 69 -4.05 -21.83 -3.97
N MET A 70 -4.41 -20.61 -3.59
CA MET A 70 -5.07 -20.32 -2.32
C MET A 70 -6.57 -20.38 -2.52
N VAL A 71 -7.25 -21.18 -1.70
CA VAL A 71 -8.68 -21.49 -1.85
C VAL A 71 -9.40 -21.39 -0.52
N ALA A 72 -10.70 -21.12 -0.57
CA ALA A 72 -11.57 -21.17 0.60
C ALA A 72 -11.74 -22.61 1.09
N SER A 73 -12.19 -22.74 2.33
CA SER A 73 -12.43 -24.04 2.97
C SER A 73 -13.30 -24.95 2.11
N GLU A 74 -12.91 -26.23 2.01
CA GLU A 74 -13.59 -27.29 1.26
C GLU A 74 -13.58 -27.10 -0.26
N LYS A 75 -12.77 -26.16 -0.79
CA LYS A 75 -12.62 -25.91 -2.24
C LYS A 75 -11.24 -26.31 -2.79
N ALA A 76 -10.49 -27.16 -2.07
CA ALA A 76 -9.21 -27.67 -2.54
C ALA A 76 -9.36 -28.52 -3.82
N ASP A 77 -8.51 -28.25 -4.81
CA ASP A 77 -8.41 -29.06 -6.03
C ASP A 77 -7.49 -30.27 -5.78
N PRO A 78 -7.91 -31.51 -6.11
CA PRO A 78 -7.10 -32.70 -5.85
C PRO A 78 -5.87 -32.85 -6.76
N TYR A 79 -5.78 -32.08 -7.84
CA TYR A 79 -4.71 -32.16 -8.84
C TYR A 79 -3.72 -30.98 -8.79
N LEU A 80 -3.95 -30.02 -7.91
CA LEU A 80 -3.11 -28.83 -7.75
C LEU A 80 -2.78 -28.61 -6.27
N PRO A 81 -1.52 -28.36 -5.88
CA PRO A 81 -1.21 -27.97 -4.51
C PRO A 81 -2.06 -26.77 -4.07
N CYS A 82 -2.74 -26.89 -2.94
CA CYS A 82 -3.64 -25.86 -2.42
C CYS A 82 -3.22 -25.40 -1.03
N LEU A 83 -3.28 -24.09 -0.82
CA LEU A 83 -3.31 -23.47 0.50
C LEU A 83 -4.76 -23.13 0.82
N GLU A 84 -5.44 -24.05 1.50
CA GLU A 84 -6.81 -23.86 1.95
C GLU A 84 -6.85 -22.93 3.16
N VAL A 85 -7.72 -21.92 3.12
CA VAL A 85 -7.85 -20.91 4.18
C VAL A 85 -9.33 -20.65 4.50
N PRO A 86 -9.66 -20.11 5.68
CA PRO A 86 -11.04 -19.74 6.01
C PRO A 86 -11.61 -18.69 5.06
N ASP A 87 -10.81 -17.68 4.69
CA ASP A 87 -11.18 -16.59 3.78
C ASP A 87 -9.97 -16.21 2.92
N THR A 88 -10.12 -16.27 1.59
CA THR A 88 -9.01 -16.01 0.65
C THR A 88 -8.63 -14.54 0.53
N ARG A 89 -9.54 -13.60 0.86
CA ARG A 89 -9.24 -12.17 0.91
C ARG A 89 -8.40 -11.85 2.13
N VAL A 90 -8.78 -12.38 3.29
CA VAL A 90 -7.97 -12.28 4.52
C VAL A 90 -6.63 -12.98 4.34
N GLY A 91 -6.63 -14.19 3.76
CA GLY A 91 -5.42 -14.95 3.46
C GLY A 91 -4.45 -14.20 2.54
N LEU A 92 -4.95 -13.51 1.51
CA LEU A 92 -4.15 -12.64 0.65
C LEU A 92 -3.48 -11.51 1.44
N GLY A 93 -4.23 -10.83 2.31
CA GLY A 93 -3.69 -9.77 3.17
C GLY A 93 -2.61 -10.29 4.12
N GLN A 94 -2.84 -11.43 4.75
CA GLN A 94 -1.89 -12.07 5.67
C GLN A 94 -0.61 -12.54 4.94
N LEU A 95 -0.76 -13.14 3.77
CA LEU A 95 0.37 -13.53 2.91
C LEU A 95 1.21 -12.30 2.53
N ALA A 96 0.57 -11.21 2.11
CA ALA A 96 1.26 -9.97 1.76
C ALA A 96 1.97 -9.35 2.96
N LYS A 97 1.33 -9.31 4.13
CA LYS A 97 1.94 -8.85 5.39
C LYS A 97 3.16 -9.68 5.77
N GLY A 98 3.06 -11.01 5.64
CA GLY A 98 4.17 -11.94 5.86
C GLY A 98 5.33 -11.66 4.90
N TRP A 99 5.04 -11.51 3.61
CA TRP A 99 6.04 -11.17 2.61
C TRP A 99 6.71 -9.81 2.87
N ARG A 100 5.92 -8.78 3.21
CA ARG A 100 6.43 -7.43 3.55
C ARG A 100 7.41 -7.48 4.71
N SER A 101 7.15 -8.30 5.73
CA SER A 101 8.00 -8.42 6.92
C SER A 101 9.41 -8.93 6.62
N GLN A 102 9.61 -9.59 5.47
CA GLN A 102 10.93 -10.07 5.02
C GLN A 102 11.78 -8.95 4.40
N MET A 103 11.19 -7.77 4.16
CA MET A 103 11.81 -6.69 3.41
C MET A 103 12.24 -5.54 4.31
N HIS A 104 13.47 -5.06 4.13
CA HIS A 104 14.05 -3.97 4.92
C HIS A 104 14.38 -2.79 4.00
N LEU A 105 13.34 -2.11 3.53
CA LEU A 105 13.43 -0.91 2.69
C LEU A 105 12.45 0.16 3.16
N PRO A 106 12.71 1.44 2.87
CA PRO A 106 11.74 2.51 3.06
C PRO A 106 10.45 2.26 2.28
N VAL A 107 9.32 2.39 2.96
CA VAL A 107 7.99 2.31 2.36
C VAL A 107 7.20 3.55 2.74
N ILE A 108 6.77 4.31 1.74
CA ILE A 108 5.94 5.48 1.88
C ILE A 108 4.49 5.06 1.69
N ALA A 109 3.66 5.16 2.72
CA ALA A 109 2.21 5.02 2.57
C ALA A 109 1.57 6.39 2.36
N VAL A 110 0.69 6.52 1.36
CA VAL A 110 -0.02 7.76 1.05
C VAL A 110 -1.51 7.57 1.25
N THR A 111 -2.11 8.45 2.05
CA THR A 111 -3.54 8.53 2.29
C THR A 111 -4.00 10.00 2.28
N GLY A 112 -5.29 10.24 2.53
CA GLY A 112 -5.93 11.54 2.53
C GLY A 112 -7.14 11.56 1.59
N SER A 113 -7.94 12.61 1.65
CA SER A 113 -9.21 12.57 0.92
C SER A 113 -9.04 12.74 -0.58
N ASN A 114 -8.33 13.77 -0.99
CA ASN A 114 -8.07 14.07 -2.38
C ASN A 114 -6.57 14.06 -2.70
N GLY A 115 -6.23 13.82 -3.96
CA GLY A 115 -4.85 13.91 -4.44
C GLY A 115 -3.93 12.74 -4.09
N LYS A 116 -4.44 11.67 -3.46
CA LYS A 116 -3.68 10.44 -3.12
C LYS A 116 -2.87 9.91 -4.31
N THR A 117 -3.55 9.70 -5.44
CA THR A 117 -2.92 9.18 -6.66
C THR A 117 -1.92 10.16 -7.25
N THR A 118 -2.23 11.46 -7.28
CA THR A 118 -1.29 12.48 -7.76
C THR A 118 0.01 12.47 -6.96
N VAL A 119 -0.10 12.52 -5.62
CA VAL A 119 1.07 12.47 -4.71
C VAL A 119 1.82 11.15 -4.86
N THR A 120 1.11 10.03 -4.93
CA THR A 120 1.72 8.70 -5.15
C THR A 120 2.50 8.66 -6.46
N GLN A 121 1.98 9.20 -7.55
CA GLN A 121 2.65 9.18 -8.85
C GLN A 121 3.82 10.18 -8.93
N MET A 122 3.72 11.34 -8.27
CA MET A 122 4.85 12.26 -8.11
C MET A 122 5.99 11.60 -7.34
N LEU A 123 5.69 10.98 -6.19
CA LEU A 123 6.67 10.20 -5.41
C LEU A 123 7.25 9.04 -6.21
N ALA A 124 6.41 8.30 -6.96
CA ALA A 124 6.88 7.22 -7.82
C ALA A 124 7.86 7.74 -8.89
N SER A 125 7.60 8.93 -9.46
CA SER A 125 8.51 9.58 -10.41
C SER A 125 9.86 9.91 -9.78
N ILE A 126 9.85 10.50 -8.58
CA ILE A 126 11.07 10.81 -7.80
C ILE A 126 11.85 9.52 -7.49
N LEU A 127 11.18 8.48 -7.00
CA LEU A 127 11.81 7.21 -6.67
C LEU A 127 12.40 6.52 -7.92
N ARG A 128 11.71 6.56 -9.06
CA ARG A 128 12.25 6.04 -10.34
C ARG A 128 13.48 6.81 -10.80
N CYS A 129 13.48 8.13 -10.66
CA CYS A 129 14.68 8.93 -10.96
C CYS A 129 15.86 8.53 -10.06
N ALA A 130 15.62 8.28 -8.77
CA ALA A 130 16.65 7.92 -7.82
C ALA A 130 17.14 6.46 -7.94
N PHE A 131 16.25 5.51 -8.26
CA PHE A 131 16.51 4.08 -8.10
C PHE A 131 16.24 3.23 -9.35
N GLY A 132 15.70 3.81 -10.43
CA GLY A 132 15.30 3.07 -11.64
C GLY A 132 14.32 1.94 -11.31
N ASP A 133 14.64 0.72 -11.77
CA ASP A 133 13.87 -0.49 -11.48
C ASP A 133 13.85 -0.86 -9.98
N GLY A 134 14.71 -0.26 -9.17
CA GLY A 134 14.68 -0.39 -7.71
C GLY A 134 13.50 0.33 -7.04
N ALA A 135 12.66 1.05 -7.78
CA ALA A 135 11.48 1.74 -7.25
C ALA A 135 10.19 0.96 -7.51
N LEU A 136 9.46 0.63 -6.44
CA LEU A 136 8.11 0.06 -6.53
C LEU A 136 7.05 1.15 -6.28
N SER A 137 5.94 1.11 -7.01
CA SER A 137 4.78 1.93 -6.70
C SER A 137 3.46 1.20 -6.93
N THR A 138 2.41 1.66 -6.24
CA THR A 138 1.02 1.33 -6.62
C THR A 138 0.80 1.61 -8.11
N GLN A 139 0.10 0.70 -8.78
CA GLN A 139 -0.32 0.82 -10.18
C GLN A 139 -1.83 0.98 -10.26
N GLY A 140 -2.31 1.87 -11.13
CA GLY A 140 -3.74 2.13 -11.28
C GLY A 140 -4.39 2.50 -9.95
N ASN A 141 -5.48 1.82 -9.61
CA ASN A 141 -6.28 2.01 -8.40
C ASN A 141 -6.11 0.87 -7.37
N LEU A 142 -4.94 0.23 -7.33
CA LEU A 142 -4.65 -0.86 -6.41
C LEU A 142 -4.38 -0.35 -4.97
N ASN A 143 -5.39 0.27 -4.36
CA ASN A 143 -5.28 0.98 -3.08
C ASN A 143 -6.19 0.42 -1.96
N ASN A 144 -6.96 -0.64 -2.23
CA ASN A 144 -7.86 -1.27 -1.27
C ASN A 144 -7.30 -2.60 -0.71
N GLU A 145 -8.13 -3.34 0.02
CA GLU A 145 -7.81 -4.62 0.67
C GLU A 145 -7.40 -5.76 -0.27
N ILE A 146 -7.62 -5.63 -1.59
CA ILE A 146 -7.11 -6.56 -2.60
C ILE A 146 -5.88 -5.96 -3.30
N GLY A 147 -5.95 -4.67 -3.66
CA GLY A 147 -4.90 -4.00 -4.43
C GLY A 147 -3.61 -3.73 -3.65
N VAL A 148 -3.69 -3.37 -2.38
CA VAL A 148 -2.51 -3.15 -1.54
C VAL A 148 -1.71 -4.46 -1.39
N PRO A 149 -2.31 -5.61 -1.01
CA PRO A 149 -1.61 -6.89 -1.03
C PRO A 149 -0.93 -7.22 -2.36
N GLN A 150 -1.60 -6.99 -3.50
CA GLN A 150 -1.01 -7.24 -4.82
C GLN A 150 0.22 -6.36 -5.07
N THR A 151 0.17 -5.09 -4.68
CA THR A 151 1.33 -4.19 -4.77
C THR A 151 2.47 -4.68 -3.87
N VAL A 152 2.17 -5.02 -2.61
CA VAL A 152 3.16 -5.51 -1.64
C VAL A 152 3.82 -6.82 -2.08
N LEU A 153 3.06 -7.76 -2.64
CA LEU A 153 3.57 -9.05 -3.13
C LEU A 153 4.46 -8.93 -4.37
N ARG A 154 4.53 -7.75 -4.99
CA ARG A 154 5.50 -7.41 -6.04
C ARG A 154 6.84 -6.95 -5.49
N LEU A 155 6.99 -6.71 -4.18
CA LEU A 155 8.29 -6.39 -3.58
C LEU A 155 9.30 -7.51 -3.84
N ARG A 156 10.55 -7.14 -4.14
CA ARG A 156 11.69 -8.02 -4.38
C ARG A 156 12.90 -7.45 -3.63
N LYS A 157 13.89 -8.30 -3.36
CA LYS A 157 15.09 -7.92 -2.58
C LYS A 157 15.92 -6.79 -3.20
N PHE A 158 15.85 -6.60 -4.52
CA PHE A 158 16.55 -5.51 -5.20
C PHE A 158 15.85 -4.15 -5.08
N HIS A 159 14.57 -4.11 -4.67
CA HIS A 159 13.88 -2.83 -4.49
C HIS A 159 14.53 -2.04 -3.35
N ARG A 160 14.67 -0.75 -3.57
CA ARG A 160 15.33 0.21 -2.67
C ARG A 160 14.33 1.13 -1.96
N ALA A 161 13.16 1.36 -2.55
CA ALA A 161 12.06 2.07 -1.92
C ALA A 161 10.73 1.68 -2.56
N ALA A 162 9.63 1.87 -1.82
CA ALA A 162 8.28 1.74 -2.37
C ALA A 162 7.38 2.91 -1.96
N VAL A 163 6.42 3.26 -2.83
CA VAL A 163 5.29 4.14 -2.49
C VAL A 163 3.98 3.40 -2.72
N ILE A 164 3.14 3.33 -1.68
CA ILE A 164 1.91 2.56 -1.67
C ILE A 164 0.76 3.49 -1.31
N GLU A 165 -0.19 3.63 -2.24
CA GLU A 165 -1.44 4.35 -1.99
C GLU A 165 -2.38 3.49 -1.15
N LEU A 166 -2.94 4.05 -0.08
CA LEU A 166 -3.96 3.43 0.76
C LEU A 166 -5.26 4.21 0.63
N GLY A 167 -6.33 3.53 0.22
CA GLY A 167 -7.67 4.08 0.07
C GLY A 167 -8.65 3.35 0.96
N MET A 168 -9.62 4.09 1.51
CA MET A 168 -10.70 3.55 2.33
C MET A 168 -12.04 3.97 1.76
N ASN A 169 -13.04 3.11 1.91
CA ASN A 169 -14.46 3.40 1.78
C ASN A 169 -15.16 3.38 3.13
N HIS A 170 -14.69 2.54 4.06
CA HIS A 170 -15.32 2.31 5.36
C HIS A 170 -14.35 2.57 6.53
N PRO A 171 -14.86 2.93 7.72
CA PRO A 171 -14.04 3.04 8.92
C PRO A 171 -13.29 1.73 9.24
N GLY A 172 -12.03 1.86 9.64
CA GLY A 172 -11.14 0.77 10.08
C GLY A 172 -10.27 0.16 8.97
N GLU A 173 -10.45 0.54 7.71
CA GLU A 173 -9.73 -0.05 6.58
C GLU A 173 -8.26 0.40 6.52
N ILE A 174 -7.96 1.69 6.73
CA ILE A 174 -6.58 2.22 6.65
C ILE A 174 -5.66 1.51 7.64
N ALA A 175 -6.14 1.20 8.83
CA ALA A 175 -5.36 0.45 9.83
C ALA A 175 -4.96 -0.94 9.31
N GLY A 176 -5.90 -1.65 8.67
CA GLY A 176 -5.64 -2.95 8.04
C GLY A 176 -4.66 -2.86 6.88
N LEU A 177 -4.86 -1.88 5.99
CA LEU A 177 -3.98 -1.65 4.84
C LEU A 177 -2.56 -1.25 5.26
N ALA A 178 -2.44 -0.39 6.27
CA ALA A 178 -1.14 0.01 6.82
C ALA A 178 -0.43 -1.16 7.51
N ALA A 179 -1.17 -2.06 8.18
CA ALA A 179 -0.59 -3.28 8.76
C ALA A 179 -0.03 -4.24 7.70
N ILE A 180 -0.60 -4.25 6.49
CA ILE A 180 -0.09 -5.01 5.33
C ILE A 180 1.14 -4.30 4.74
N ALA A 181 1.05 -3.00 4.51
CA ALA A 181 2.11 -2.21 3.87
C ALA A 181 3.35 -2.00 4.76
N GLN A 182 3.19 -2.00 6.08
CA GLN A 182 4.25 -1.74 7.09
C GLN A 182 5.11 -0.52 6.70
N PRO A 183 4.49 0.68 6.62
CA PRO A 183 5.21 1.88 6.17
C PRO A 183 6.28 2.31 7.17
N THR A 184 7.33 2.94 6.65
CA THR A 184 8.34 3.67 7.45
C THR A 184 8.12 5.18 7.36
N VAL A 185 7.40 5.64 6.33
CA VAL A 185 6.96 7.02 6.16
C VAL A 185 5.46 7.00 5.85
N ALA A 186 4.69 7.83 6.53
CA ALA A 186 3.25 7.91 6.30
C ALA A 186 2.85 9.35 5.95
N VAL A 187 2.23 9.52 4.79
CA VAL A 187 1.77 10.81 4.27
C VAL A 187 0.25 10.86 4.39
N VAL A 188 -0.25 11.80 5.18
CA VAL A 188 -1.67 12.19 5.17
C VAL A 188 -1.77 13.49 4.40
N ASN A 189 -2.31 13.44 3.18
CA ASN A 189 -2.27 14.59 2.26
C ASN A 189 -3.24 15.71 2.66
N ASN A 190 -4.43 15.36 3.16
CA ASN A 190 -5.49 16.25 3.64
C ASN A 190 -6.60 15.41 4.30
N ALA A 191 -7.46 16.06 5.07
CA ALA A 191 -8.78 15.51 5.44
C ALA A 191 -9.89 16.44 4.94
N GLN A 192 -10.71 15.91 4.04
CA GLN A 192 -11.85 16.61 3.46
C GLN A 192 -13.06 15.69 3.44
N ARG A 193 -14.19 16.20 2.93
CA ARG A 193 -15.41 15.42 2.84
C ARG A 193 -15.32 14.39 1.71
N GLU A 194 -15.30 13.11 2.05
CA GLU A 194 -15.29 11.97 1.12
C GLU A 194 -16.14 10.81 1.65
N HIS A 195 -16.50 9.84 0.80
CA HIS A 195 -17.20 8.61 1.18
C HIS A 195 -18.39 8.81 2.14
N GLN A 196 -19.19 9.86 1.93
CA GLN A 196 -20.24 10.32 2.86
C GLN A 196 -21.33 9.29 3.17
N GLU A 197 -21.50 8.30 2.30
CA GLU A 197 -22.41 7.18 2.54
C GLU A 197 -21.99 6.35 3.76
N PHE A 198 -20.69 6.32 4.07
CA PHE A 198 -20.09 5.50 5.12
C PHE A 198 -19.36 6.31 6.19
N MET A 199 -18.88 7.52 5.86
CA MET A 199 -18.12 8.39 6.76
C MET A 199 -19.00 9.49 7.35
N ALA A 200 -19.10 9.48 8.69
CA ALA A 200 -20.03 10.34 9.42
C ALA A 200 -19.67 11.85 9.41
N SER A 201 -18.37 12.17 9.37
CA SER A 201 -17.88 13.55 9.39
C SER A 201 -16.47 13.67 8.82
N VAL A 202 -16.00 14.90 8.61
CA VAL A 202 -14.60 15.16 8.25
C VAL A 202 -13.66 14.73 9.39
N ASP A 203 -14.08 14.85 10.67
CA ASP A 203 -13.31 14.33 11.79
C ASP A 203 -13.11 12.82 11.70
N ALA A 204 -14.16 12.08 11.32
CA ALA A 204 -14.07 10.63 11.14
C ALA A 204 -13.09 10.29 10.00
N VAL A 205 -13.12 11.06 8.91
CA VAL A 205 -12.16 10.93 7.80
C VAL A 205 -10.73 11.23 8.23
N ALA A 206 -10.51 12.28 9.02
CA ALA A 206 -9.20 12.66 9.52
C ALA A 206 -8.62 11.60 10.47
N GLN A 207 -9.46 10.99 11.31
CA GLN A 207 -9.08 9.88 12.18
C GLN A 207 -8.75 8.62 11.38
N GLU A 208 -9.59 8.27 10.40
CA GLU A 208 -9.40 7.10 9.54
C GLU A 208 -8.11 7.22 8.73
N ASN A 209 -7.92 8.32 7.99
CA ASN A 209 -6.70 8.57 7.26
C ASN A 209 -5.49 8.66 8.22
N GLY A 210 -5.66 9.26 9.40
CA GLY A 210 -4.63 9.33 10.44
C GLY A 210 -4.18 7.96 10.99
N ALA A 211 -4.96 6.89 10.82
CA ALA A 211 -4.58 5.55 11.29
C ALA A 211 -3.27 5.05 10.66
N VAL A 212 -2.90 5.55 9.47
CA VAL A 212 -1.60 5.24 8.85
C VAL A 212 -0.42 5.72 9.69
N ILE A 213 -0.56 6.84 10.41
CA ILE A 213 0.48 7.41 11.28
C ILE A 213 0.64 6.53 12.51
N SER A 214 -0.46 6.06 13.08
CA SER A 214 -0.45 5.15 14.23
C SER A 214 0.26 3.83 13.93
N ALA A 215 0.22 3.38 12.67
CA ALA A 215 0.85 2.15 12.20
C ALA A 215 2.38 2.26 11.98
N LEU A 216 2.94 3.48 12.01
CA LEU A 216 4.39 3.67 11.86
C LEU A 216 5.16 3.02 13.01
N PRO A 217 6.37 2.48 12.75
CA PRO A 217 7.31 2.13 13.81
C PRO A 217 7.76 3.38 14.59
N LEU A 218 8.43 3.19 15.73
CA LEU A 218 8.85 4.31 16.60
C LEU A 218 9.84 5.27 15.92
N ASP A 219 10.65 4.75 14.99
CA ASP A 219 11.60 5.48 14.16
C ASP A 219 11.00 5.93 12.81
N GLY A 220 9.68 5.74 12.61
CA GLY A 220 8.98 6.18 11.42
C GLY A 220 8.77 7.70 11.36
N VAL A 221 8.45 8.20 10.17
CA VAL A 221 8.21 9.63 9.91
C VAL A 221 6.77 9.88 9.47
N ALA A 222 6.07 10.74 10.19
CA ALA A 222 4.75 11.22 9.81
C ALA A 222 4.86 12.51 8.98
N VAL A 223 4.16 12.57 7.87
CA VAL A 223 4.13 13.71 6.95
C VAL A 223 2.71 14.18 6.74
N PHE A 224 2.44 15.45 7.01
CA PHE A 224 1.10 16.02 6.90
C PHE A 224 1.16 17.56 6.79
N PRO A 225 0.08 18.23 6.32
CA PRO A 225 0.04 19.68 6.24
C PRO A 225 0.30 20.36 7.59
N ALA A 226 0.96 21.52 7.60
CA ALA A 226 1.16 22.32 8.82
C ALA A 226 -0.06 23.18 9.17
N ASP A 227 -0.91 23.45 8.18
CA ASP A 227 -2.01 24.42 8.16
C ASP A 227 -3.39 23.78 7.96
N ASP A 228 -3.52 22.47 8.20
CA ASP A 228 -4.81 21.75 8.18
C ASP A 228 -5.46 21.76 9.59
N ASP A 229 -6.78 21.85 9.65
CA ASP A 229 -7.58 21.81 10.89
C ASP A 229 -7.22 20.59 11.77
N TYR A 230 -6.81 19.48 11.15
CA TYR A 230 -6.48 18.23 11.81
C TYR A 230 -4.98 18.03 12.08
N THR A 231 -4.14 19.04 11.84
CA THR A 231 -2.70 19.00 12.15
C THR A 231 -2.45 18.60 13.62
N THR A 232 -3.25 19.13 14.56
CA THR A 232 -3.13 18.80 15.99
C THR A 232 -3.46 17.34 16.26
N LEU A 233 -4.47 16.78 15.58
CA LEU A 233 -4.83 15.37 15.67
C LEU A 233 -3.69 14.49 15.17
N TRP A 234 -3.13 14.78 14.00
CA TRP A 234 -2.06 13.98 13.41
C TRP A 234 -0.75 14.05 14.20
N LYS A 235 -0.41 15.22 14.78
CA LYS A 235 0.70 15.34 15.76
C LYS A 235 0.47 14.44 16.98
N LYS A 236 -0.76 14.39 17.51
CA LYS A 236 -1.10 13.50 18.62
C LYS A 236 -0.97 12.02 18.24
N LEU A 237 -1.41 11.62 17.05
CA LEU A 237 -1.27 10.25 16.56
C LEU A 237 0.19 9.85 16.31
N ALA A 238 1.02 10.80 15.85
CA ALA A 238 2.45 10.58 15.67
C ALA A 238 3.15 10.27 17.01
N GLY A 239 2.71 10.89 18.10
CA GLY A 239 3.29 10.66 19.42
C GLY A 239 4.75 11.11 19.46
N GLY A 240 5.66 10.18 19.80
CA GLY A 240 7.10 10.45 19.83
C GLY A 240 7.82 10.32 18.48
N ARG A 241 7.11 9.98 17.41
CA ARG A 241 7.70 9.80 16.07
C ARG A 241 8.12 11.13 15.45
N ALA A 242 9.08 11.09 14.55
CA ALA A 242 9.46 12.27 13.79
C ALA A 242 8.29 12.76 12.93
N CYS A 243 8.10 14.08 12.88
CA CYS A 243 7.13 14.72 12.01
C CYS A 243 7.87 15.60 10.99
N MET A 244 7.33 15.67 9.78
CA MET A 244 7.72 16.66 8.78
C MET A 244 6.45 17.25 8.18
N THR A 245 6.33 18.57 8.24
CA THR A 245 5.13 19.29 7.84
C THR A 245 5.34 20.08 6.57
N PHE A 246 4.29 20.22 5.77
CA PHE A 246 4.32 21.02 4.55
C PHE A 246 3.21 22.07 4.53
N ALA A 247 3.46 23.23 3.91
CA ALA A 247 2.44 24.26 3.72
C ALA A 247 2.72 25.10 2.46
N MET A 248 1.68 25.79 1.98
CA MET A 248 1.82 26.83 0.96
C MET A 248 1.82 28.21 1.63
N HIS A 249 2.95 28.92 1.57
CA HIS A 249 3.05 30.30 2.04
C HIS A 249 2.80 31.26 0.89
N THR A 250 1.54 31.40 0.48
CA THR A 250 1.15 32.27 -0.63
C THR A 250 0.71 33.68 -0.20
N SER A 251 0.59 33.95 1.10
CA SER A 251 0.28 35.30 1.63
C SER A 251 1.10 35.65 2.88
N GLN A 252 1.46 36.94 3.01
CA GLN A 252 2.31 37.44 4.11
C GLN A 252 1.64 37.44 5.51
N GLU A 253 0.36 37.08 5.61
CA GLU A 253 -0.43 37.27 6.83
C GLU A 253 -0.47 36.05 7.76
N HIS A 254 -0.08 34.85 7.30
CA HIS A 254 0.00 33.65 8.12
C HIS A 254 1.39 33.02 8.06
N THR A 255 2.14 33.15 9.15
CA THR A 255 3.44 32.50 9.37
C THR A 255 3.24 31.09 9.96
N THR A 256 2.46 30.24 9.30
CA THR A 256 2.37 28.83 9.73
C THR A 256 3.74 28.18 9.53
N GLN A 257 4.51 27.98 10.60
CA GLN A 257 5.85 27.42 10.48
C GLN A 257 5.77 25.96 10.04
N ALA A 258 6.00 25.70 8.75
CA ALA A 258 6.15 24.39 8.16
C ALA A 258 7.64 24.05 7.96
N ASP A 259 7.98 22.76 7.97
CA ASP A 259 9.33 22.29 7.66
C ASP A 259 9.63 22.49 6.17
N VAL A 260 8.67 22.15 5.31
CA VAL A 260 8.72 22.35 3.86
C VAL A 260 7.67 23.40 3.45
N ALA A 261 8.14 24.49 2.86
CA ALA A 261 7.31 25.66 2.56
C ALA A 261 7.44 26.05 1.10
N LEU A 262 6.33 26.01 0.36
CA LEU A 262 6.26 26.63 -0.96
C LEU A 262 6.16 28.15 -0.79
N THR A 263 7.19 28.89 -1.16
CA THR A 263 7.27 30.35 -0.99
C THR A 263 6.88 31.12 -2.24
N HIS A 264 7.08 30.52 -3.42
CA HIS A 264 6.64 31.10 -4.69
C HIS A 264 6.25 29.98 -5.64
N ALA A 265 5.20 30.21 -6.43
CA ALA A 265 4.80 29.31 -7.51
C ALA A 265 4.29 30.14 -8.69
N ASN A 266 4.92 29.95 -9.85
CA ASN A 266 4.55 30.62 -11.09
C ASN A 266 4.29 29.58 -12.18
N TRP A 267 3.14 29.66 -12.84
CA TRP A 267 2.84 28.81 -13.98
C TRP A 267 3.41 29.45 -15.26
N LEU A 268 4.34 28.77 -15.92
CA LEU A 268 5.02 29.28 -17.12
C LEU A 268 4.33 28.89 -18.43
N GLY A 269 3.20 28.18 -18.37
CA GLY A 269 2.40 27.76 -19.53
C GLY A 269 2.39 26.24 -19.74
N ASP A 270 3.49 25.57 -19.43
CA ASP A 270 3.68 24.12 -19.58
C ASP A 270 4.16 23.43 -18.29
N HIS A 271 4.83 24.16 -17.39
CA HIS A 271 5.26 23.69 -16.09
C HIS A 271 5.18 24.79 -15.01
N TRP A 272 5.28 24.36 -13.76
CA TRP A 272 5.43 25.26 -12.62
C TRP A 272 6.91 25.56 -12.39
N SER A 273 7.23 26.84 -12.17
CA SER A 273 8.48 27.26 -11.50
C SER A 273 8.16 27.54 -10.04
N LEU A 274 8.89 26.88 -9.14
CA LEU A 274 8.63 26.82 -7.71
C LEU A 274 9.86 27.31 -6.96
N ASP A 275 9.66 28.14 -5.94
CA ASP A 275 10.64 28.38 -4.89
C ASP A 275 10.19 27.66 -3.62
N VAL A 276 11.02 26.74 -3.13
CA VAL A 276 10.69 25.91 -1.97
C VAL A 276 11.78 26.04 -0.92
N LYS A 277 11.36 26.34 0.31
CA LYS A 277 12.20 26.30 1.51
C LYS A 277 12.10 24.93 2.15
N THR A 278 13.25 24.34 2.49
CA THR A 278 13.33 23.04 3.19
C THR A 278 14.37 23.09 4.32
N PRO A 279 14.37 22.13 5.24
CA PRO A 279 15.42 22.04 6.27
C PRO A 279 16.82 21.80 5.71
N GLN A 280 16.93 21.28 4.48
CA GLN A 280 18.21 20.98 3.80
C GLN A 280 18.71 22.12 2.90
N GLY A 281 17.95 23.22 2.82
CA GLY A 281 18.24 24.37 1.97
C GLY A 281 17.07 24.70 1.06
N ASN A 282 17.12 25.90 0.48
CA ASN A 282 16.12 26.33 -0.48
C ASN A 282 16.49 25.79 -1.86
N PHE A 283 15.50 25.43 -2.66
CA PHE A 283 15.70 25.11 -4.07
C PHE A 283 14.65 25.82 -4.93
N ASN A 284 15.02 26.04 -6.19
CA ASN A 284 14.16 26.56 -7.23
C ASN A 284 14.12 25.61 -8.42
N THR A 285 13.04 25.67 -9.20
CA THR A 285 12.83 24.84 -10.41
C THR A 285 12.64 25.70 -11.64
#